data_AF-A0A7Y5Q038-F1
#
_entry.id   AF-A0A7Y5Q038-F1
#
_cell.length_a   1.000
_cell.length_b   1.000
_cell.length_c   1.000
_cell.angle_alpha   90.00
_cell.angle_beta   90.00
_cell.angle_gamma   90.00
#
_symmetry.space_group_name_H-M   'P 1'
#
loop_
_entity.id
_entity.type
_entity.pdbx_description
1 polymer ?
#
loop_
_entity_poly.entity_id
_entity_poly.type
_entity_poly.pdbx_seq_one_letter_code
_entity_poly.pdbx_strand_id
1 'polypeptide(L)'
;MRDAFVRHDLWLEPGRFRVRLRIAPTSAAFNGSIVVGYERRDRNARLGFGGGDYAFAIGDKEEPAEFQSVGWNLNGLYERDGGLEGATRGGTHSFGRTVSAFELELAVDGGALHAFVENEYVGTYHTPDGMPLEGYLGFASSVGSYKVTSVSVQRLDRSATFAPLERVPPPILVAHPRVESFRNSLNRRVVGLPLSPKGTLCAWLPLPESDESGAIDAARARKRIVERATELERLVLRQGLSCAAVLALPAAIPQEILDGAKADLATSLDPQFFSRLVTVLHGPKDASAPRSAGAEDTHQSWLLFVDSAGVLRVADSLHAGKRLDGALARWVEVFRNR
;
A
#
# COMPACT_ATOMS: atom_id res chain seq x y z
N MET A 1 -18.78 -24.15 0.19
CA MET A 1 -18.72 -24.38 -1.26
C MET A 1 -17.29 -24.75 -1.62
N ARG A 2 -17.05 -25.82 -2.40
CA ARG A 2 -15.70 -26.17 -2.87
C ARG A 2 -15.50 -25.50 -4.23
N ASP A 3 -14.55 -24.58 -4.33
CA ASP A 3 -14.22 -23.95 -5.61
C ASP A 3 -13.62 -25.00 -6.57
N ALA A 4 -13.99 -24.92 -7.85
CA ALA A 4 -13.33 -25.70 -8.89
C ALA A 4 -12.01 -25.01 -9.21
N PHE A 5 -10.87 -25.69 -8.97
CA PHE A 5 -9.54 -25.11 -9.15
C PHE A 5 -8.74 -25.88 -10.19
N VAL A 6 -8.15 -25.16 -11.15
CA VAL A 6 -7.23 -25.68 -12.14
C VAL A 6 -5.89 -24.95 -11.98
N ARG A 7 -4.83 -25.73 -11.79
CA ARG A 7 -3.46 -25.22 -11.66
C ARG A 7 -2.72 -25.40 -12.98
N HIS A 8 -1.95 -24.40 -13.38
CA HIS A 8 -0.98 -24.54 -14.46
C HIS A 8 0.32 -25.17 -13.92
N ASP A 9 1.00 -25.99 -14.72
CA ASP A 9 2.26 -26.63 -14.31
C ASP A 9 3.48 -25.71 -14.36
N LEU A 10 3.28 -24.42 -14.68
CA LEU A 10 4.35 -23.45 -14.79
C LEU A 10 4.65 -22.90 -13.40
N TRP A 11 5.87 -23.14 -12.94
CA TRP A 11 6.41 -22.48 -11.75
C TRP A 11 6.91 -21.08 -12.12
N LEU A 12 6.45 -20.08 -11.38
CA LEU A 12 6.89 -18.70 -11.49
C LEU A 12 7.92 -18.43 -10.40
N GLU A 13 9.19 -18.29 -10.79
CA GLU A 13 10.26 -17.92 -9.86
C GLU A 13 10.09 -16.48 -9.35
N PRO A 14 10.73 -16.13 -8.22
CA PRO A 14 10.84 -14.74 -7.76
C PRO A 14 11.30 -13.79 -8.87
N GLY A 15 10.74 -12.59 -8.88
CA GLY A 15 11.17 -11.52 -9.77
C GLY A 15 10.01 -10.69 -10.29
N ARG A 16 10.17 -10.20 -11.52
CA ARG A 16 9.18 -9.40 -12.24
C ARG A 16 8.60 -10.20 -13.39
N PHE A 17 7.28 -10.31 -13.43
CA PHE A 17 6.58 -10.95 -14.53
C PHE A 17 5.19 -10.37 -14.72
N ARG A 18 4.59 -10.65 -15.86
CA ARG A 18 3.24 -10.24 -16.20
C ARG A 18 2.45 -11.43 -16.71
N VAL A 19 1.22 -11.58 -16.23
CA VAL A 19 0.24 -12.54 -16.73
C VAL A 19 -0.85 -11.74 -17.43
N ARG A 20 -1.13 -12.06 -18.69
CA ARG A 20 -2.24 -11.48 -19.46
C ARG A 20 -3.18 -12.59 -19.88
N LEU A 21 -4.48 -12.29 -19.83
CA LEU A 21 -5.52 -13.23 -20.22
C LEU A 21 -6.82 -12.50 -20.52
N ARG A 22 -7.74 -13.21 -21.16
CA ARG A 22 -9.09 -12.75 -21.45
C ARG A 22 -10.11 -13.67 -20.77
N ILE A 23 -11.07 -13.07 -20.09
CA ILE A 23 -12.19 -13.77 -19.45
C ILE A 23 -13.44 -13.56 -20.29
N ALA A 24 -14.08 -14.66 -20.69
CA ALA A 24 -15.37 -14.66 -21.36
C ALA A 24 -16.38 -15.43 -20.49
N PRO A 25 -17.31 -14.74 -19.80
CA PRO A 25 -18.37 -15.40 -19.05
C PRO A 25 -19.20 -16.32 -19.95
N THR A 26 -19.57 -17.51 -19.46
CA THR A 26 -20.43 -18.46 -20.18
C THR A 26 -21.75 -18.72 -19.47
N SER A 27 -21.91 -18.20 -18.26
CA SER A 27 -23.15 -18.20 -17.49
C SER A 27 -23.65 -16.77 -17.23
N ALA A 28 -24.94 -16.64 -16.93
CA ALA A 28 -25.56 -15.33 -16.64
C ALA A 28 -25.00 -14.63 -15.40
N ALA A 29 -24.47 -15.39 -14.43
CA ALA A 29 -23.69 -14.88 -13.31
C ALA A 29 -22.44 -15.74 -13.13
N PHE A 30 -21.32 -15.14 -12.77
CA PHE A 30 -20.05 -15.84 -12.60
C PHE A 30 -19.18 -15.19 -11.51
N ASN A 31 -18.41 -16.00 -10.80
CA ASN A 31 -17.37 -15.58 -9.87
C ASN A 31 -16.15 -16.48 -10.07
N GLY A 32 -15.02 -15.84 -10.35
CA GLY A 32 -13.75 -16.51 -10.59
C GLY A 32 -12.60 -15.86 -9.83
N SER A 33 -11.44 -16.51 -9.87
CA SER A 33 -10.20 -15.92 -9.39
C SER A 33 -9.01 -16.42 -10.20
N ILE A 34 -8.02 -15.55 -10.34
CA ILE A 34 -6.67 -15.89 -10.78
C ILE A 34 -5.81 -15.99 -9.54
N VAL A 35 -5.14 -17.13 -9.36
CA VAL A 35 -4.25 -17.40 -8.24
C VAL A 35 -2.81 -17.31 -8.73
N VAL A 36 -2.02 -16.43 -8.12
CA VAL A 36 -0.59 -16.24 -8.42
C VAL A 36 0.23 -16.57 -7.19
N GLY A 37 1.39 -17.19 -7.41
CA GLY A 37 2.28 -17.61 -6.34
C GLY A 37 1.70 -18.73 -5.48
N TYR A 38 1.02 -19.69 -6.13
CA TYR A 38 0.46 -20.83 -5.43
C TYR A 38 1.55 -21.82 -5.06
N GLU A 39 1.96 -21.81 -3.79
CA GLU A 39 2.73 -22.91 -3.19
C GLU A 39 1.82 -23.87 -2.44
N ARG A 40 0.91 -23.30 -1.65
CA ARG A 40 -0.07 -23.98 -0.79
C ARG A 40 -1.39 -23.20 -0.77
N ARG A 41 -2.45 -23.80 -0.24
CA ARG A 41 -3.80 -23.20 -0.22
C ARG A 41 -3.85 -21.87 0.54
N ASP A 42 -3.05 -21.74 1.58
CA ASP A 42 -2.89 -20.63 2.53
C ASP A 42 -1.66 -19.75 2.22
N ARG A 43 -1.06 -19.90 1.04
CA ARG A 43 0.08 -19.08 0.62
C ARG A 43 -0.01 -18.82 -0.87
N ASN A 44 -0.74 -17.76 -1.20
CA ASN A 44 -0.94 -17.26 -2.57
C ASN A 44 -1.54 -15.85 -2.54
N ALA A 45 -1.45 -15.16 -3.67
CA ALA A 45 -2.22 -13.96 -3.96
C ALA A 45 -3.34 -14.30 -4.97
N ARG A 46 -4.51 -13.67 -4.81
CA ARG A 46 -5.70 -13.93 -5.63
C ARG A 46 -6.29 -12.62 -6.11
N LEU A 47 -6.44 -12.49 -7.43
CA LEU A 47 -7.38 -11.55 -8.02
C LEU A 47 -8.72 -12.26 -8.17
N GLY A 48 -9.68 -11.95 -7.31
CA GLY A 48 -11.08 -12.34 -7.52
C GLY A 48 -11.75 -11.40 -8.51
N PHE A 49 -12.65 -11.94 -9.32
CA PHE A 49 -13.49 -11.19 -10.23
C PHE A 49 -14.87 -11.81 -10.30
N GLY A 50 -15.90 -11.01 -10.59
CA GLY A 50 -17.26 -11.50 -10.66
C GLY A 50 -18.21 -10.51 -11.30
N GLY A 51 -19.32 -11.01 -11.82
CA GLY A 51 -20.31 -10.18 -12.46
C GLY A 51 -21.46 -10.97 -13.05
N GLY A 52 -22.29 -10.26 -13.81
CA GLY A 52 -23.52 -10.79 -14.38
C GLY A 52 -24.75 -10.53 -13.49
N ASP A 53 -25.84 -11.22 -13.81
CA ASP A 53 -27.15 -11.03 -13.18
C ASP A 53 -27.55 -12.29 -12.42
N TYR A 54 -27.31 -12.28 -11.11
CA TYR A 54 -27.63 -13.41 -10.24
C TYR A 54 -29.15 -13.67 -10.19
N ALA A 55 -29.97 -12.62 -10.18
CA ALA A 55 -31.42 -12.74 -10.12
C ALA A 55 -31.97 -13.42 -11.39
N PHE A 56 -31.46 -13.04 -12.56
CA PHE A 56 -31.77 -13.74 -13.80
C PHE A 56 -31.25 -15.18 -13.78
N ALA A 57 -30.04 -15.43 -13.26
CA ALA A 57 -29.46 -16.76 -13.21
C ALA A 57 -30.25 -17.76 -12.35
N ILE A 58 -30.94 -17.30 -11.30
CA ILE A 58 -31.82 -18.13 -10.46
C ILE A 58 -33.28 -18.16 -10.93
N GLY A 59 -33.63 -17.42 -11.98
CA GLY A 59 -34.98 -17.34 -12.54
C GLY A 59 -35.92 -16.35 -11.86
N ASP A 60 -35.42 -15.50 -10.96
CA ASP A 60 -36.20 -14.45 -10.29
C ASP A 60 -36.46 -13.22 -11.18
N LYS A 61 -35.79 -13.15 -12.33
CA LYS A 61 -35.93 -12.08 -13.33
C LYS A 61 -36.05 -12.69 -14.73
N GLU A 62 -36.96 -12.14 -15.54
CA GLU A 62 -37.26 -12.67 -16.89
C GLU A 62 -36.26 -12.20 -17.97
N GLU A 63 -35.66 -11.03 -17.81
CA GLU A 63 -34.72 -10.47 -18.79
C GLU A 63 -33.31 -10.34 -18.20
N PRO A 64 -32.25 -10.73 -18.93
CA PRO A 64 -30.88 -10.63 -18.44
C PRO A 64 -30.42 -9.17 -18.39
N ALA A 65 -29.72 -8.77 -17.32
CA ALA A 65 -29.00 -7.50 -17.34
C ALA A 65 -27.85 -7.54 -18.35
N GLU A 66 -27.57 -6.37 -18.93
CA GLU A 66 -26.40 -6.19 -19.78
C GLU A 66 -25.10 -6.28 -18.96
N PHE A 67 -24.10 -6.97 -19.50
CA PHE A 67 -22.79 -7.06 -18.85
C PHE A 67 -21.96 -5.80 -19.11
N GLN A 68 -22.11 -4.82 -18.21
CA GLN A 68 -21.49 -3.49 -18.32
C GLN A 68 -20.41 -3.22 -17.26
N SER A 69 -20.25 -4.11 -16.27
CA SER A 69 -19.22 -3.95 -15.25
C SER A 69 -18.76 -5.29 -14.67
N VAL A 70 -17.57 -5.29 -14.08
CA VAL A 70 -17.02 -6.43 -13.35
C VAL A 70 -16.58 -5.99 -11.96
N GLY A 71 -17.04 -6.72 -10.94
CA GLY A 71 -16.52 -6.62 -9.59
C GLY A 71 -15.16 -7.31 -9.51
N TRP A 72 -14.22 -6.74 -8.76
CA TRP A 72 -12.89 -7.32 -8.57
C TRP A 72 -12.46 -7.16 -7.11
N ASN A 73 -11.55 -8.02 -6.65
CA ASN A 73 -10.87 -7.87 -5.37
C ASN A 73 -9.47 -8.49 -5.44
N LEU A 74 -8.54 -8.00 -4.62
CA LEU A 74 -7.16 -8.48 -4.63
C LEU A 74 -6.71 -8.79 -3.21
N ASN A 75 -6.51 -10.08 -2.93
CA ASN A 75 -6.28 -10.57 -1.58
C ASN A 75 -5.04 -11.47 -1.53
N GLY A 76 -4.28 -11.40 -0.46
CA GLY A 76 -3.35 -12.45 -0.07
C GLY A 76 -4.02 -13.44 0.87
N LEU A 77 -3.61 -14.70 0.81
CA LEU A 77 -3.95 -15.69 1.84
C LEU A 77 -2.79 -15.99 2.77
N TYR A 78 -1.71 -15.22 2.69
CA TYR A 78 -0.54 -15.36 3.54
C TYR A 78 -0.94 -15.36 5.02
N GLU A 79 -0.27 -16.17 5.84
CA GLU A 79 -0.56 -16.33 7.28
C GLU A 79 -0.69 -14.98 8.02
N ARG A 80 0.13 -13.99 7.64
CA ARG A 80 0.13 -12.64 8.24
C ARG A 80 -1.05 -11.77 7.80
N ASP A 81 -1.71 -12.10 6.70
CA ASP A 81 -2.71 -11.24 6.04
C ASP A 81 -4.12 -11.37 6.64
N GLY A 82 -4.43 -12.51 7.27
CA GLY A 82 -5.77 -12.88 7.76
C GLY A 82 -6.42 -11.97 8.81
N GLY A 83 -5.78 -10.86 9.22
CA GLY A 83 -6.31 -9.87 10.16
C GLY A 83 -5.97 -8.40 9.83
N LEU A 84 -5.40 -8.13 8.65
CA LEU A 84 -4.84 -6.82 8.32
C LEU A 84 -5.82 -5.94 7.53
N GLU A 85 -6.42 -4.94 8.19
CA GLU A 85 -7.20 -3.90 7.52
C GLU A 85 -6.29 -2.97 6.71
N GLY A 86 -6.43 -2.95 5.39
CA GLY A 86 -5.72 -2.00 4.54
C GLY A 86 -5.21 -2.61 3.24
N ALA A 87 -5.01 -3.93 3.13
CA ALA A 87 -4.80 -4.58 1.84
C ALA A 87 -6.01 -4.31 0.93
N THR A 88 -5.74 -3.95 -0.33
CA THR A 88 -6.68 -3.22 -1.20
C THR A 88 -8.09 -3.80 -1.26
N ARG A 89 -9.03 -2.88 -1.05
CA ARG A 89 -10.47 -3.02 -1.19
C ARG A 89 -10.81 -3.31 -2.64
N GLY A 90 -11.55 -4.39 -2.86
CA GLY A 90 -12.17 -4.65 -4.14
C GLY A 90 -13.04 -3.48 -4.60
N GLY A 91 -13.42 -3.51 -5.86
CA GLY A 91 -14.24 -2.47 -6.47
C GLY A 91 -14.98 -3.00 -7.66
N THR A 92 -15.53 -2.07 -8.44
CA THR A 92 -16.22 -2.36 -9.69
C THR A 92 -15.54 -1.57 -10.79
N HIS A 93 -15.16 -2.24 -11.87
CA HIS A 93 -14.73 -1.58 -13.10
C HIS A 93 -15.90 -1.55 -14.08
N SER A 94 -16.26 -0.36 -14.54
CA SER A 94 -17.31 -0.15 -15.53
C SER A 94 -16.70 -0.08 -16.93
N PHE A 95 -17.23 -0.87 -17.87
CA PHE A 95 -16.74 -0.90 -19.24
C PHE A 95 -17.25 0.27 -20.09
N GLY A 96 -18.25 1.02 -19.60
CA GLY A 96 -18.92 2.09 -20.35
C GLY A 96 -19.74 1.62 -21.56
N ARG A 97 -19.79 0.30 -21.80
CA ARG A 97 -20.52 -0.38 -22.86
C ARG A 97 -20.79 -1.82 -22.46
N THR A 98 -21.71 -2.45 -23.17
CA THR A 98 -21.96 -3.89 -23.02
C THR A 98 -20.84 -4.68 -23.69
N VAL A 99 -20.24 -5.60 -22.95
CA VAL A 99 -19.14 -6.45 -23.43
C VAL A 99 -19.52 -7.93 -23.29
N SER A 100 -18.86 -8.79 -24.05
CA SER A 100 -18.99 -10.26 -23.94
C SER A 100 -17.78 -10.93 -23.29
N ALA A 101 -16.68 -10.19 -23.15
CA ALA A 101 -15.44 -10.62 -22.55
C ALA A 101 -14.60 -9.40 -22.17
N PHE A 102 -13.65 -9.58 -21.26
CA PHE A 102 -12.75 -8.53 -20.82
C PHE A 102 -11.33 -9.05 -20.60
N GLU A 103 -10.35 -8.16 -20.69
CA GLU A 103 -8.93 -8.44 -20.47
C GLU A 103 -8.53 -8.20 -19.02
N LEU A 104 -7.74 -9.12 -18.48
CA LEU A 104 -7.08 -9.00 -17.19
C LEU A 104 -5.56 -9.06 -17.40
N GLU A 105 -4.86 -8.13 -16.74
CA GLU A 105 -3.41 -8.15 -16.62
C GLU A 105 -3.03 -8.16 -15.13
N LEU A 106 -2.13 -9.07 -14.76
CA LEU A 106 -1.48 -9.11 -13.46
C LEU A 106 0.00 -8.86 -13.66
N ALA A 107 0.56 -7.82 -13.03
CA ALA A 107 1.98 -7.55 -13.04
C ALA A 107 2.57 -7.78 -11.65
N VAL A 108 3.52 -8.69 -11.54
CA VAL A 108 4.25 -8.98 -10.30
C VAL A 108 5.59 -8.26 -10.32
N ASP A 109 5.95 -7.66 -9.18
CA ASP A 109 7.22 -7.03 -8.92
C ASP A 109 7.70 -7.40 -7.52
N GLY A 110 8.46 -8.50 -7.42
CA GLY A 110 8.86 -9.07 -6.13
C GLY A 110 7.63 -9.46 -5.31
N GLY A 111 7.46 -8.86 -4.14
CA GLY A 111 6.31 -9.08 -3.26
C GLY A 111 5.04 -8.31 -3.61
N ALA A 112 5.06 -7.54 -4.71
CA ALA A 112 3.91 -6.75 -5.18
C ALA A 112 3.17 -7.45 -6.32
N LEU A 113 1.84 -7.37 -6.31
CA LEU A 113 0.95 -7.80 -7.39
C LEU A 113 0.04 -6.63 -7.78
N HIS A 114 0.17 -6.14 -9.00
CA HIS A 114 -0.64 -5.08 -9.58
C HIS A 114 -1.68 -5.69 -10.53
N ALA A 115 -2.93 -5.26 -10.41
CA ALA A 115 -4.03 -5.75 -11.23
C ALA A 115 -4.53 -4.65 -12.18
N PHE A 116 -4.86 -5.08 -13.39
CA PHE A 116 -5.45 -4.23 -14.43
C PHE A 116 -6.65 -4.93 -15.08
N VAL A 117 -7.68 -4.14 -15.38
CA VAL A 117 -8.86 -4.56 -16.16
C VAL A 117 -8.92 -3.66 -17.39
N GLU A 118 -9.00 -4.24 -18.60
CA GLU A 118 -9.03 -3.46 -19.86
C GLU A 118 -7.91 -2.41 -19.95
N ASN A 119 -6.69 -2.79 -19.55
CA ASN A 119 -5.50 -1.92 -19.48
C ASN A 119 -5.52 -0.79 -18.43
N GLU A 120 -6.60 -0.65 -17.65
CA GLU A 120 -6.72 0.30 -16.54
C GLU A 120 -6.21 -0.31 -15.24
N TYR A 121 -5.40 0.43 -14.49
CA TYR A 121 -4.93 0.02 -13.16
C TYR A 121 -6.09 0.02 -12.16
N VAL A 122 -6.38 -1.13 -11.56
CA VAL A 122 -7.48 -1.23 -10.58
C VAL A 122 -6.99 -1.37 -9.15
N GLY A 123 -5.83 -1.98 -8.91
CA GLY A 123 -5.33 -2.13 -7.54
C GLY A 123 -3.98 -2.83 -7.41
N THR A 124 -3.45 -2.80 -6.18
CA THR A 124 -2.19 -3.46 -5.82
C THR A 124 -2.32 -4.22 -4.52
N TYR A 125 -1.67 -5.38 -4.47
CA TYR A 125 -1.43 -6.16 -3.27
C TYR A 125 0.07 -6.22 -3.00
N HIS A 126 0.43 -6.25 -1.72
CA HIS A 126 1.80 -6.43 -1.28
C HIS A 126 1.84 -7.47 -0.16
N THR A 127 2.72 -8.45 -0.28
CA THR A 127 3.04 -9.38 0.81
C THR A 127 3.47 -8.60 2.05
N PRO A 128 2.88 -8.83 3.24
CA PRO A 128 3.19 -8.05 4.45
C PRO A 128 4.68 -8.08 4.85
N ASP A 129 5.39 -9.15 4.50
CA ASP A 129 6.78 -9.39 4.85
C ASP A 129 7.78 -9.03 3.73
N GLY A 130 7.29 -8.56 2.59
CA GLY A 130 8.10 -8.21 1.43
C GLY A 130 8.70 -9.41 0.70
N MET A 131 8.31 -10.64 1.06
CA MET A 131 8.77 -11.83 0.36
C MET A 131 8.27 -11.82 -1.08
N PRO A 132 9.07 -12.30 -2.04
CA PRO A 132 8.64 -12.36 -3.43
C PRO A 132 7.43 -13.27 -3.59
N LEU A 133 6.54 -12.91 -4.51
CA LEU A 133 5.47 -13.79 -4.97
C LEU A 133 6.07 -14.81 -5.95
N GLU A 134 6.19 -16.05 -5.49
CA GLU A 134 6.66 -17.20 -6.28
C GLU A 134 5.67 -18.37 -6.18
N GLY A 135 5.65 -19.23 -7.19
CA GLY A 135 4.81 -20.42 -7.20
C GLY A 135 3.99 -20.61 -8.47
N TYR A 136 2.99 -21.49 -8.43
CA TYR A 136 2.18 -21.81 -9.60
C TYR A 136 1.12 -20.74 -9.90
N LEU A 137 0.75 -20.65 -11.18
CA LEU A 137 -0.46 -19.95 -11.64
C LEU A 137 -1.66 -20.90 -11.56
N GLY A 138 -2.83 -20.39 -11.22
CA GLY A 138 -4.06 -21.17 -11.26
C GLY A 138 -5.31 -20.32 -11.45
N PHE A 139 -6.42 -21.00 -11.68
CA PHE A 139 -7.74 -20.42 -11.90
C PHE A 139 -8.75 -21.14 -11.01
N ALA A 140 -9.59 -20.39 -10.29
CA ALA A 140 -10.65 -20.98 -9.49
C ALA A 140 -12.00 -20.39 -9.83
N SER A 141 -13.04 -21.21 -9.96
CA SER A 141 -14.43 -20.78 -10.10
C SER A 141 -15.23 -21.17 -8.86
N SER A 142 -16.02 -20.22 -8.33
CA SER A 142 -16.90 -20.44 -7.19
C SER A 142 -18.39 -20.40 -7.55
N VAL A 143 -18.77 -19.60 -8.55
CA VAL A 143 -20.14 -19.49 -9.07
C VAL A 143 -20.09 -19.42 -10.60
N GLY A 144 -20.99 -20.13 -11.26
CA GLY A 144 -21.12 -20.09 -12.70
C GLY A 144 -19.90 -20.64 -13.44
N SER A 145 -19.81 -20.31 -14.72
CA SER A 145 -18.74 -20.73 -15.61
C SER A 145 -18.24 -19.56 -16.45
N TYR A 146 -16.95 -19.59 -16.73
CA TYR A 146 -16.29 -18.65 -17.62
C TYR A 146 -15.17 -19.39 -18.37
N LYS A 147 -14.85 -18.88 -19.55
CA LYS A 147 -13.74 -19.34 -20.36
C LYS A 147 -12.56 -18.39 -20.18
N VAL A 148 -11.38 -18.96 -19.97
CA VAL A 148 -10.11 -18.22 -19.99
C VAL A 148 -9.45 -18.45 -21.35
N THR A 149 -9.11 -17.37 -22.06
CA THR A 149 -8.41 -17.41 -23.36
C THR A 149 -7.20 -16.50 -23.35
N SER A 150 -6.33 -16.66 -24.36
CA SER A 150 -5.17 -15.79 -24.60
C SER A 150 -4.24 -15.65 -23.40
N VAL A 151 -4.09 -16.72 -22.61
CA VAL A 151 -3.21 -16.73 -21.45
C VAL A 151 -1.76 -16.62 -21.91
N SER A 152 -1.06 -15.62 -21.40
CA SER A 152 0.36 -15.45 -21.64
C SER A 152 1.06 -15.02 -20.35
N VAL A 153 2.28 -15.52 -20.17
CA VAL A 153 3.17 -15.15 -19.06
C VAL A 153 4.45 -14.62 -19.66
N GLN A 154 4.84 -13.40 -19.27
CA GLN A 154 6.04 -12.74 -19.74
C GLN A 154 6.92 -12.36 -18.55
N ARG A 155 8.17 -12.86 -18.50
CA ARG A 155 9.15 -12.37 -17.53
C ARG A 155 9.67 -10.99 -17.94
N LEU A 156 9.79 -10.10 -16.96
CA LEU A 156 10.22 -8.71 -17.13
C LEU A 156 11.61 -8.45 -16.53
N ASP A 157 12.24 -9.44 -15.91
CA ASP A 157 13.56 -9.34 -15.26
C ASP A 157 14.66 -8.84 -16.22
N ARG A 158 14.64 -9.28 -17.48
CA ARG A 158 15.63 -8.88 -18.50
C ARG A 158 15.41 -7.47 -19.05
N SER A 159 14.25 -6.88 -18.81
CA SER A 159 13.92 -5.47 -19.11
C SER A 159 14.00 -4.57 -17.87
N ALA A 160 14.28 -5.15 -16.69
CA ALA A 160 14.18 -4.46 -15.40
C ALA A 160 15.17 -3.31 -15.22
N THR A 161 16.26 -3.27 -16.01
CA THR A 161 17.23 -2.19 -15.96
C THR A 161 16.67 -0.84 -16.46
N PHE A 162 15.53 -0.81 -17.17
CA PHE A 162 15.13 0.40 -17.92
C PHE A 162 13.68 0.87 -17.84
N ALA A 163 12.72 0.14 -17.24
CA ALA A 163 11.34 0.66 -17.18
C ALA A 163 10.60 0.40 -15.85
N PRO A 164 10.08 1.45 -15.18
CA PRO A 164 9.00 1.29 -14.21
C PRO A 164 7.77 0.67 -14.89
N LEU A 165 6.90 0.01 -14.12
CA LEU A 165 5.58 -0.38 -14.64
C LEU A 165 4.80 0.92 -14.90
N GLU A 166 4.79 1.40 -16.13
CA GLU A 166 4.33 2.75 -16.55
C GLU A 166 2.92 3.14 -16.07
N ARG A 167 2.10 2.15 -15.70
CA ARG A 167 0.69 2.30 -15.30
C ARG A 167 0.46 2.12 -13.80
N VAL A 168 1.51 1.89 -13.01
CA VAL A 168 1.40 1.75 -11.56
C VAL A 168 1.66 3.12 -10.92
N PRO A 169 0.83 3.54 -9.94
CA PRO A 169 1.09 4.78 -9.21
C PRO A 169 2.51 4.80 -8.62
N PRO A 170 3.24 5.93 -8.75
CA PRO A 170 4.63 5.99 -8.31
C PRO A 170 4.74 5.80 -6.78
N PRO A 171 5.88 5.28 -6.29
CA PRO A 171 6.13 5.16 -4.87
C PRO A 171 6.22 6.54 -4.20
N ILE A 172 6.02 6.57 -2.89
CA ILE A 172 6.31 7.74 -2.06
C ILE A 172 7.82 7.85 -1.91
N LEU A 173 8.43 8.84 -2.56
CA LEU A 173 9.84 9.15 -2.42
C LEU A 173 10.01 10.17 -1.30
N VAL A 174 10.65 9.78 -0.18
CA VAL A 174 10.80 10.65 1.01
C VAL A 174 11.49 11.97 0.65
N ALA A 175 12.51 11.92 -0.22
CA ALA A 175 13.29 13.09 -0.61
C ALA A 175 12.61 14.02 -1.64
N HIS A 176 11.43 13.66 -2.19
CA HIS A 176 10.77 14.45 -3.22
C HIS A 176 9.53 15.19 -2.68
N PRO A 177 9.10 16.29 -3.34
CA PRO A 177 7.83 16.92 -3.04
C PRO A 177 6.67 15.93 -3.21
N ARG A 178 5.67 16.02 -2.34
CA ARG A 178 4.45 15.22 -2.44
C ARG A 178 3.38 15.95 -3.26
N VAL A 179 2.70 15.19 -4.11
CA VAL A 179 1.59 15.67 -4.94
C VAL A 179 0.23 15.19 -4.42
N GLU A 180 0.21 14.05 -3.73
CA GLU A 180 -1.01 13.43 -3.19
C GLU A 180 -0.95 13.31 -1.66
N SER A 181 -2.11 13.29 -1.01
CA SER A 181 -2.21 13.09 0.45
C SER A 181 -1.73 11.70 0.89
N PHE A 182 -1.37 11.52 2.16
CA PHE A 182 -0.97 10.18 2.66
C PHE A 182 -2.11 9.16 2.59
N ARG A 183 -3.36 9.59 2.80
CA ARG A 183 -4.54 8.71 2.70
C ARG A 183 -4.76 8.17 1.29
N ASN A 184 -4.49 8.98 0.26
CA ASN A 184 -4.58 8.58 -1.14
C ASN A 184 -3.38 7.74 -1.59
N SER A 185 -2.31 7.73 -0.80
CA SER A 185 -1.10 6.96 -1.05
C SER A 185 -0.99 5.67 -0.22
N LEU A 186 -2.07 5.25 0.44
CA LEU A 186 -2.11 3.95 1.11
C LEU A 186 -1.82 2.81 0.12
N ASN A 187 -1.16 1.76 0.61
CA ASN A 187 -0.64 0.63 -0.16
C ASN A 187 0.39 0.99 -1.23
N ARG A 188 0.98 2.19 -1.20
CA ARG A 188 2.14 2.52 -2.02
C ARG A 188 3.42 2.21 -1.26
N ARG A 189 4.44 1.80 -2.01
CA ARG A 189 5.80 1.65 -1.49
C ARG A 189 6.35 3.02 -1.07
N VAL A 190 7.06 3.05 0.04
CA VAL A 190 7.79 4.21 0.57
C VAL A 190 9.29 3.97 0.42
N VAL A 191 9.99 4.91 -0.21
CA VAL A 191 11.42 4.83 -0.50
C VAL A 191 12.14 5.95 0.23
N GLY A 192 13.15 5.58 1.03
CA GLY A 192 13.96 6.52 1.82
C GLY A 192 13.69 6.52 3.32
N LEU A 193 12.73 5.71 3.81
CA LEU A 193 12.58 5.42 5.24
C LEU A 193 13.41 4.16 5.60
N PRO A 194 14.05 4.13 6.78
CA PRO A 194 14.64 2.90 7.29
C PRO A 194 13.52 1.88 7.55
N LEU A 195 13.69 0.66 7.05
CA LEU A 195 12.72 -0.42 7.24
C LEU A 195 13.14 -1.30 8.42
N SER A 196 12.14 -1.92 9.06
CA SER A 196 12.35 -2.85 10.17
C SER A 196 11.48 -4.10 9.97
N PRO A 197 11.94 -5.29 10.40
CA PRO A 197 11.15 -6.51 10.34
C PRO A 197 9.81 -6.43 11.07
N LYS A 198 9.69 -5.52 12.05
CA LYS A 198 8.46 -5.27 12.82
C LYS A 198 7.66 -4.05 12.33
N GLY A 199 7.97 -3.59 11.13
CA GLY A 199 7.47 -2.33 10.59
C GLY A 199 8.10 -1.12 11.27
N THR A 200 7.74 0.04 10.74
CA THR A 200 8.30 1.34 11.09
C THR A 200 7.17 2.31 11.37
N LEU A 201 7.18 2.88 12.56
CA LEU A 201 6.28 3.96 12.96
C LEU A 201 6.99 5.30 12.69
N CYS A 202 6.42 6.11 11.82
CA CYS A 202 7.01 7.36 11.40
C CYS A 202 6.13 8.55 11.81
N ALA A 203 6.67 9.45 12.62
CA ALA A 203 6.10 10.78 12.82
C ALA A 203 6.61 11.71 11.71
N TRP A 204 5.71 12.09 10.80
CA TRP A 204 6.01 12.96 9.68
C TRP A 204 5.58 14.39 9.99
N LEU A 205 6.53 15.32 10.00
CA LEU A 205 6.24 16.73 10.24
C LEU A 205 5.91 17.41 8.91
N PRO A 206 4.97 18.37 8.87
CA PRO A 206 4.74 19.13 7.66
C PRO A 206 5.85 20.17 7.47
N LEU A 207 5.89 20.74 6.26
CA LEU A 207 6.78 21.87 5.95
C LEU A 207 6.59 23.01 6.98
N PRO A 208 7.67 23.67 7.39
CA PRO A 208 7.58 24.79 8.31
C PRO A 208 6.79 25.94 7.66
N GLU A 209 6.08 26.70 8.49
CA GLU A 209 5.54 27.99 8.07
C GLU A 209 6.70 28.98 7.98
N SER A 210 6.78 29.69 6.86
CA SER A 210 7.69 30.81 6.65
C SER A 210 6.92 32.12 6.69
N ASP A 211 7.54 33.18 7.19
CA ASP A 211 6.98 34.53 7.09
C ASP A 211 7.09 35.09 5.66
N GLU A 212 6.66 36.35 5.47
CA GLU A 212 6.72 37.05 4.17
C GLU A 212 8.16 37.20 3.64
N SER A 213 9.17 37.11 4.50
CA SER A 213 10.60 37.14 4.12
C SER A 213 11.17 35.77 3.78
N GLY A 214 10.36 34.70 3.93
CA GLY A 214 10.80 33.32 3.77
C GLY A 214 11.53 32.76 4.99
N ALA A 215 11.60 33.49 6.10
CA ALA A 215 12.27 33.05 7.31
C ALA A 215 11.39 32.09 8.12
N ILE A 216 12.02 31.03 8.64
CA ILE A 216 11.35 30.01 9.47
C ILE A 216 11.47 30.42 10.94
N ASP A 217 10.35 30.44 11.66
CA ASP A 217 10.34 30.62 13.12
C ASP A 217 11.03 29.43 13.82
N ALA A 218 12.28 29.65 14.24
CA ALA A 218 13.13 28.67 14.89
C ALA A 218 12.51 28.12 16.18
N ALA A 219 11.90 28.98 17.01
CA ALA A 219 11.36 28.57 18.30
C ALA A 219 10.13 27.67 18.11
N ARG A 220 9.23 28.07 17.20
CA ARG A 220 8.05 27.26 16.84
C ARG A 220 8.43 25.94 16.18
N ALA A 221 9.42 25.94 15.29
CA ALA A 221 9.91 24.74 14.63
C ALA A 221 10.51 23.74 15.65
N ARG A 222 11.42 24.19 16.53
CA ARG A 222 12.01 23.34 17.59
C ARG A 222 10.95 22.77 18.51
N LYS A 223 10.04 23.61 19.01
CA LYS A 223 8.93 23.18 19.87
C LYS A 223 8.10 22.08 19.20
N ARG A 224 7.75 22.25 17.92
CA ARG A 224 6.97 21.26 17.17
C ARG A 224 7.72 19.94 17.00
N ILE A 225 9.03 19.98 16.72
CA ILE A 225 9.88 18.78 16.63
C ILE A 225 9.84 18.00 17.94
N VAL A 226 10.08 18.69 19.06
CA VAL A 226 10.10 18.07 20.40
C VAL A 226 8.74 17.46 20.73
N GLU A 227 7.65 18.21 20.56
CA GLU A 227 6.30 17.73 20.86
C GLU A 227 5.93 16.45 20.06
N ARG A 228 6.28 16.38 18.77
CA ARG A 228 5.97 15.20 17.95
C ARG A 228 6.85 14.01 18.27
N ALA A 229 8.11 14.23 18.62
CA ALA A 229 8.99 13.16 19.08
C ALA A 229 8.52 12.58 20.43
N THR A 230 8.12 13.43 21.37
CA THR A 230 7.53 12.99 22.65
C THR A 230 6.20 12.26 22.46
N GLU A 231 5.37 12.68 21.50
CA GLU A 231 4.16 11.93 21.13
C GLU A 231 4.49 10.52 20.62
N LEU A 232 5.48 10.43 19.72
CA LEU A 232 5.94 9.16 19.16
C LEU A 232 6.51 8.25 20.24
N GLU A 233 7.37 8.78 21.12
CA GLU A 233 7.88 8.06 22.29
C GLU A 233 6.75 7.52 23.15
N ARG A 234 5.77 8.36 23.49
CA ARG A 234 4.66 7.95 24.32
C ARG A 234 3.88 6.79 23.68
N LEU A 235 3.67 6.82 22.37
CA LEU A 235 3.02 5.73 21.64
C LEU A 235 3.86 4.45 21.70
N VAL A 236 5.18 4.56 21.50
CA VAL A 236 6.08 3.41 21.47
C VAL A 236 6.24 2.78 22.87
N LEU A 237 6.59 3.58 23.88
CA LEU A 237 6.90 3.08 25.22
C LEU A 237 5.66 2.64 25.99
N ARG A 238 4.58 3.44 26.03
CA ARG A 238 3.38 3.08 26.82
C ARG A 238 2.69 1.83 26.31
N GLN A 239 2.83 1.53 25.02
CA GLN A 239 2.16 0.40 24.37
C GLN A 239 3.09 -0.80 24.19
N GLY A 240 4.36 -0.67 24.59
CA GLY A 240 5.37 -1.72 24.48
C GLY A 240 5.66 -2.10 23.04
N LEU A 241 5.74 -1.12 22.14
CA LEU A 241 5.98 -1.36 20.72
C LEU A 241 7.45 -1.68 20.47
N SER A 242 7.69 -2.63 19.57
CA SER A 242 9.04 -3.04 19.16
C SER A 242 9.39 -2.64 17.72
N CYS A 243 8.51 -1.89 17.05
CA CYS A 243 8.78 -1.31 15.73
C CYS A 243 9.90 -0.26 15.78
N ALA A 244 10.49 0.04 14.62
CA ALA A 244 11.42 1.16 14.51
C ALA A 244 10.65 2.48 14.63
N ALA A 245 11.25 3.48 15.28
CA ALA A 245 10.68 4.81 15.41
C ALA A 245 11.46 5.79 14.54
N VAL A 246 10.74 6.48 13.65
CA VAL A 246 11.32 7.46 12.73
C VAL A 246 10.66 8.82 12.94
N LEU A 247 11.49 9.86 13.00
CA LEU A 247 11.06 11.25 12.94
C LEU A 247 11.44 11.81 11.57
N ALA A 248 10.45 11.98 10.69
CA ALA A 248 10.65 12.60 9.39
C ALA A 248 10.47 14.12 9.50
N LEU A 249 11.56 14.84 9.23
CA LEU A 249 11.68 16.28 9.36
C LEU A 249 11.80 16.93 7.97
N PRO A 250 11.20 18.11 7.74
CA PRO A 250 11.37 18.79 6.46
C PRO A 250 12.82 19.17 6.19
N ALA A 251 13.31 18.86 5.00
CA ALA A 251 14.66 19.22 4.56
C ALA A 251 14.89 20.74 4.46
N ALA A 252 13.79 21.51 4.44
CA ALA A 252 13.82 22.97 4.44
C ALA A 252 14.16 23.60 5.81
N ILE A 253 14.17 22.82 6.89
CA ILE A 253 14.56 23.33 8.22
C ILE A 253 16.09 23.50 8.27
N PRO A 254 16.60 24.69 8.61
CA PRO A 254 18.04 24.95 8.78
C PRO A 254 18.71 24.01 9.79
N GLN A 255 19.98 23.67 9.53
CA GLN A 255 20.72 22.72 10.36
C GLN A 255 20.87 23.20 11.81
N GLU A 256 21.01 24.51 12.04
CA GLU A 256 21.13 25.09 13.38
C GLU A 256 19.88 24.81 14.24
N ILE A 257 18.69 24.85 13.61
CA ILE A 257 17.41 24.55 14.25
C ILE A 257 17.33 23.05 14.56
N LEU A 258 17.78 22.19 13.64
CA LEU A 258 17.79 20.74 13.81
C LEU A 258 18.73 20.32 14.95
N ASP A 259 19.94 20.90 15.01
CA ASP A 259 20.92 20.61 16.06
C ASP A 259 20.41 21.06 17.44
N GLY A 260 19.81 22.26 17.49
CA GLY A 260 19.12 22.72 18.68
C GLY A 260 18.00 21.76 19.10
N ALA A 261 17.12 21.35 18.19
CA ALA A 261 16.05 20.41 18.50
C ALA A 261 16.61 19.07 19.00
N LYS A 262 17.69 18.57 18.42
CA LYS A 262 18.36 17.33 18.86
C LYS A 262 18.86 17.42 20.30
N ALA A 263 19.40 18.56 20.72
CA ALA A 263 19.81 18.79 22.11
C ALA A 263 18.61 18.78 23.07
N ASP A 264 17.49 19.40 22.70
CA ASP A 264 16.25 19.38 23.50
C ASP A 264 15.69 17.95 23.62
N LEU A 265 15.69 17.20 22.50
CA LEU A 265 15.24 15.81 22.48
C LEU A 265 16.09 14.91 23.38
N ALA A 266 17.41 15.08 23.39
CA ALA A 266 18.31 14.31 24.25
C ALA A 266 18.04 14.54 25.75
N THR A 267 17.46 15.69 26.10
CA THR A 267 17.09 16.04 27.49
C THR A 267 15.66 15.60 27.82
N SER A 268 14.76 15.62 26.84
CA SER A 268 13.31 15.45 27.07
C SER A 268 12.82 14.02 26.90
N LEU A 269 13.51 13.21 26.10
CA LEU A 269 13.12 11.84 25.80
C LEU A 269 13.85 10.84 26.71
N ASP A 270 13.22 9.68 26.90
CA ASP A 270 13.85 8.52 27.49
C ASP A 270 15.14 8.16 26.72
N PRO A 271 16.28 7.96 27.41
CA PRO A 271 17.55 7.71 26.74
C PRO A 271 17.56 6.47 25.85
N GLN A 272 16.82 5.41 26.22
CA GLN A 272 16.74 4.19 25.40
C GLN A 272 15.92 4.44 24.15
N PHE A 273 14.81 5.16 24.25
CA PHE A 273 14.04 5.57 23.08
C PHE A 273 14.85 6.49 22.15
N PHE A 274 15.46 7.55 22.69
CA PHE A 274 16.25 8.51 21.92
C PHE A 274 17.39 7.83 21.15
N SER A 275 18.09 6.87 21.77
CA SER A 275 19.18 6.13 21.12
C SER A 275 18.74 5.32 19.89
N ARG A 276 17.45 4.99 19.79
CA ARG A 276 16.85 4.20 18.71
C ARG A 276 16.03 5.05 17.73
N LEU A 277 15.78 6.30 18.06
CA LEU A 277 15.03 7.23 17.22
C LEU A 277 15.87 7.60 16.00
N VAL A 278 15.38 7.30 14.81
CA VAL A 278 16.05 7.69 13.56
C VAL A 278 15.40 8.96 13.01
N THR A 279 16.22 9.95 12.65
CA THR A 279 15.76 11.16 11.96
C THR A 279 16.00 11.03 10.46
N VAL A 280 15.00 11.36 9.65
CA VAL A 280 15.13 11.42 8.19
C VAL A 280 14.67 12.77 7.68
N LEU A 281 15.27 13.26 6.60
CA LEU A 281 14.86 14.51 5.95
C LEU A 281 13.92 14.21 4.77
N HIS A 282 12.81 14.93 4.68
CA HIS A 282 11.85 14.78 3.59
C HIS A 282 11.58 16.08 2.83
N GLY A 283 11.11 15.93 1.59
CA GLY A 283 10.81 17.05 0.71
C GLY A 283 12.06 17.82 0.23
N PRO A 284 11.85 18.89 -0.55
CA PRO A 284 12.94 19.71 -1.06
C PRO A 284 13.59 20.54 0.07
N LYS A 285 14.86 20.90 -0.11
CA LYS A 285 15.57 21.84 0.76
C LYS A 285 15.00 23.27 0.69
N ASP A 286 14.31 23.59 -0.40
CA ASP A 286 13.72 24.90 -0.60
C ASP A 286 12.23 24.86 -0.22
N ALA A 287 11.84 25.67 0.77
CA ALA A 287 10.48 25.78 1.26
C ALA A 287 9.53 26.49 0.26
N SER A 288 10.08 27.15 -0.77
CA SER A 288 9.34 27.88 -1.81
C SER A 288 8.78 26.98 -2.93
N ALA A 289 9.11 25.68 -2.92
CA ALA A 289 8.62 24.73 -3.92
C ALA A 289 7.08 24.76 -4.00
N PRO A 290 6.50 24.73 -5.22
CA PRO A 290 5.06 24.89 -5.42
C PRO A 290 4.29 23.87 -4.59
N ARG A 291 3.49 24.39 -3.65
CA ARG A 291 2.60 23.58 -2.83
C ARG A 291 1.50 23.05 -3.73
N SER A 292 1.42 21.74 -3.89
CA SER A 292 0.33 21.07 -4.60
C SER A 292 -0.99 21.48 -3.93
N ALA A 293 -1.85 22.22 -4.64
CA ALA A 293 -3.19 22.58 -4.18
C ALA A 293 -4.04 21.30 -4.06
N GLY A 294 -3.95 20.62 -2.91
CA GLY A 294 -4.58 19.31 -2.68
C GLY A 294 -3.79 18.37 -1.76
N ALA A 295 -2.52 18.65 -1.45
CA ALA A 295 -1.80 17.89 -0.45
C ALA A 295 -2.24 18.35 0.96
N GLU A 296 -3.11 17.58 1.62
CA GLU A 296 -3.47 17.75 3.05
C GLU A 296 -2.25 17.74 4.01
N ASP A 297 -1.07 17.45 3.47
CA ASP A 297 0.19 17.21 4.16
C ASP A 297 0.99 18.48 4.48
N THR A 298 0.54 19.65 4.03
CA THR A 298 1.31 20.91 4.18
C THR A 298 1.21 21.56 5.55
N HIS A 299 0.21 21.21 6.36
CA HIS A 299 -0.03 21.86 7.67
C HIS A 299 -0.15 20.89 8.84
N GLN A 300 -0.46 19.63 8.56
CA GLN A 300 -0.71 18.60 9.56
C GLN A 300 0.51 17.68 9.73
N SER A 301 0.78 17.28 10.98
CA SER A 301 1.72 16.19 11.26
C SER A 301 1.02 14.84 11.09
N TRP A 302 1.72 13.85 10.55
CA TRP A 302 1.15 12.52 10.30
C TRP A 302 1.85 11.45 11.12
N LEU A 303 1.08 10.43 11.47
CA LEU A 303 1.55 9.17 12.02
C LEU A 303 1.37 8.11 10.95
N LEU A 304 2.49 7.56 10.49
CA LEU A 304 2.51 6.57 9.44
C LEU A 304 2.96 5.22 10.02
N PHE A 305 2.32 4.14 9.58
CA PHE A 305 2.87 2.80 9.75
C PHE A 305 3.26 2.24 8.40
N VAL A 306 4.55 1.91 8.27
CA VAL A 306 5.14 1.29 7.10
C VAL A 306 5.51 -0.14 7.47
N ASP A 307 5.00 -1.12 6.73
CA ASP A 307 5.30 -2.52 7.02
C ASP A 307 6.75 -2.89 6.68
N SER A 308 7.15 -4.13 6.96
CA SER A 308 8.50 -4.61 6.65
C SER A 308 8.84 -4.64 5.16
N ALA A 309 7.84 -4.64 4.28
CA ALA A 309 8.02 -4.55 2.83
C ALA A 309 8.26 -3.10 2.35
N GLY A 310 8.16 -2.13 3.25
CA GLY A 310 8.24 -0.72 2.92
C GLY A 310 6.95 -0.17 2.33
N VAL A 311 5.80 -0.75 2.65
CA VAL A 311 4.49 -0.29 2.14
C VAL A 311 3.78 0.54 3.20
N LEU A 312 3.24 1.69 2.79
CA LEU A 312 2.42 2.53 3.67
C LEU A 312 1.07 1.86 3.93
N ARG A 313 0.81 1.44 5.17
CA ARG A 313 -0.44 0.75 5.53
C ARG A 313 -1.40 1.62 6.33
N VAL A 314 -0.86 2.54 7.11
CA VAL A 314 -1.66 3.47 7.91
C VAL A 314 -1.10 4.87 7.74
N ALA A 315 -2.01 5.82 7.57
CA ALA A 315 -1.73 7.23 7.58
C ALA A 315 -2.81 7.95 8.39
N ASP A 316 -2.42 8.50 9.54
CA ASP A 316 -3.34 9.17 10.44
C ASP A 316 -2.79 10.50 10.97
N SER A 317 -3.65 11.34 11.51
CA SER A 317 -3.28 12.63 12.08
C SER A 317 -2.51 12.43 13.39
N LEU A 318 -1.29 12.97 13.47
CA LEU A 318 -0.49 12.99 14.70
C LEU A 318 -0.74 14.29 15.47
N HIS A 319 -1.39 14.17 16.62
CA HIS A 319 -1.72 15.28 17.52
C HIS A 319 -1.43 14.89 18.97
N ALA A 320 -1.43 15.88 19.86
CA ALA A 320 -1.20 15.64 21.28
C ALA A 320 -2.28 14.70 21.84
N GLY A 321 -1.85 13.61 22.48
CA GLY A 321 -2.75 12.63 23.10
C GLY A 321 -3.25 11.53 22.15
N LYS A 322 -2.66 11.39 20.95
CA LYS A 322 -2.99 10.31 20.02
C LYS A 322 -2.84 8.94 20.71
N ARG A 323 -3.77 8.04 20.42
CA ARG A 323 -3.79 6.65 20.89
C ARG A 323 -3.59 5.70 19.71
N LEU A 324 -3.14 4.49 20.00
CA LEU A 324 -3.18 3.40 19.03
C LEU A 324 -4.62 2.88 18.96
N ASP A 325 -5.27 3.11 17.83
CA ASP A 325 -6.65 2.69 17.58
C ASP A 325 -6.83 2.17 16.14
N GLY A 326 -7.99 1.57 15.90
CA GLY A 326 -8.44 1.16 14.57
C GLY A 326 -7.42 0.30 13.81
N ALA A 327 -7.06 0.77 12.60
CA ALA A 327 -6.10 0.09 11.74
C ALA A 327 -4.67 0.09 12.30
N LEU A 328 -4.25 1.18 12.98
CA LEU A 328 -2.90 1.29 13.51
C LEU A 328 -2.61 0.25 14.58
N ALA A 329 -3.54 0.06 15.52
CA ALA A 329 -3.41 -0.94 16.57
C ALA A 329 -3.26 -2.35 15.99
N ARG A 330 -4.06 -2.70 14.98
CA ARG A 330 -4.03 -4.01 14.32
C ARG A 330 -2.72 -4.27 13.58
N TRP A 331 -2.26 -3.30 12.78
CA TRP A 331 -0.99 -3.43 12.07
C TRP A 331 0.18 -3.58 13.03
N VAL A 332 0.20 -2.80 14.12
CA VAL A 332 1.26 -2.91 15.11
C VAL A 332 1.23 -4.25 15.86
N GLU A 333 0.05 -4.77 16.18
CA GLU A 333 -0.12 -6.07 16.84
C GLU A 333 0.41 -7.24 16.00
N VAL A 334 0.10 -7.27 14.70
CA VAL A 334 0.57 -8.34 13.79
C VAL A 334 2.10 -8.43 13.74
N PHE A 335 2.79 -7.30 13.91
CA PHE A 335 4.25 -7.27 13.89
C PHE A 335 4.90 -7.33 15.28
N ARG A 336 4.11 -7.34 16.37
CA ARG A 336 4.60 -7.44 17.75
C ARG A 336 5.04 -8.85 18.13
N ASN A 337 4.31 -9.88 17.68
CA ASN A 337 4.46 -11.29 18.09
C ASN A 337 5.59 -12.05 17.38
N ARG A 338 6.67 -11.37 17.00
CA ARG A 338 7.87 -12.01 16.43
C ARG A 338 9.13 -11.64 17.17
#